data_AF-A0A521TID4-F1
#
_entry.id   AF-A0A521TID4-F1
#
_cell.length_a   1.000
_cell.length_b   1.000
_cell.length_c   1.000
_cell.angle_alpha   90.00
_cell.angle_beta   90.00
_cell.angle_gamma   90.00
#
_symmetry.space_group_name_H-M   'P 1'
#
loop_
_entity.id
_entity.type
_entity.pdbx_description
1 polymer ?
#
loop_
_entity_poly.entity_id
_entity_poly.type
_entity_poly.pdbx_seq_one_letter_code
_entity_poly.pdbx_strand_id
1 'polypeptide(L)' 'MSQELERVYTINLGKALLSVDTHRAPRAINMIKEFARHHMKTEEIKIEEDLAHQIWSKGVRSPPRKIRVRMSKTDEGYV' A
#
# COMPACT_ATOMS: atom_id res chain seq x y z
N MET A 1 2.29 21.42 -17.37
CA MET A 1 2.90 21.52 -16.03
C MET A 1 2.60 20.22 -15.31
N SER A 2 3.34 19.17 -15.67
CA SER A 2 3.26 17.83 -15.09
C SER A 2 3.57 17.93 -13.60
N GLN A 3 2.58 17.76 -12.75
CA GLN A 3 2.79 17.78 -11.32
C GLN A 3 3.27 16.40 -10.90
N GLU A 4 4.58 16.17 -10.91
CA GLU A 4 5.21 15.06 -10.19
C GLU A 4 4.96 15.26 -8.69
N LEU A 5 3.81 14.76 -8.21
CA LEU A 5 3.52 14.69 -6.79
C LEU A 5 4.20 13.45 -6.22
N GLU A 6 5.43 13.63 -5.74
CA GLU A 6 6.06 12.66 -4.86
C GLU A 6 5.65 12.95 -3.42
N ARG A 7 5.10 11.94 -2.74
CA ARG A 7 4.74 12.04 -1.32
C ARG A 7 5.17 10.78 -0.59
N VAL A 8 5.76 10.98 0.59
CA VAL A 8 6.11 9.89 1.50
C VAL A 8 5.04 9.80 2.58
N TYR A 9 4.34 8.67 2.61
CA TYR A 9 3.30 8.40 3.60
C TYR A 9 3.72 7.28 4.54
N THR A 10 3.27 7.36 5.79
CA THR A 10 3.33 6.23 6.72
C THR A 10 1.93 5.65 6.86
N ILE A 11 1.75 4.42 6.39
CA ILE A 11 0.46 3.72 6.42
C ILE A 11 0.42 2.82 7.66
N ASN A 12 -0.62 3.01 8.48
CA ASN A 12 -0.88 2.15 9.63
C ASN A 12 -1.71 0.93 9.21
N LEU A 13 -1.09 -0.25 9.21
CA LEU A 13 -1.71 -1.52 8.82
C LEU A 13 -2.23 -2.32 10.02
N GLY A 14 -2.27 -1.73 11.21
CA GLY A 14 -2.72 -2.39 12.44
C GLY A 14 -4.14 -2.98 12.34
N LYS A 15 -5.01 -2.41 11.50
CA LYS A 15 -6.36 -2.95 11.26
C LYS A 15 -6.34 -4.31 10.52
N ALA A 16 -5.26 -4.68 9.86
CA ALA A 16 -5.13 -5.99 9.22
C ALA A 16 -5.18 -7.15 10.24
N LEU A 17 -4.84 -6.90 11.51
CA LEU A 17 -4.92 -7.91 12.58
C LEU A 17 -6.35 -8.32 12.94
N LEU A 18 -7.34 -7.47 12.62
CA LEU A 18 -8.77 -7.77 12.83
C LEU A 18 -9.28 -8.84 11.86
N SER A 19 -8.57 -9.06 10.74
CA SER A 19 -8.89 -10.10 9.80
C SER A 19 -8.37 -11.46 10.27
N VAL A 20 -9.02 -12.51 9.78
CA VAL A 20 -8.59 -13.91 9.95
C VAL A 20 -7.12 -14.05 9.56
N ASP A 21 -6.38 -14.85 10.32
CA ASP A 21 -4.93 -15.03 10.20
C ASP A 21 -4.44 -15.27 8.76
N THR A 22 -5.16 -16.08 7.98
CA THR A 22 -4.84 -16.42 6.59
C THR A 22 -5.07 -15.27 5.60
N HIS A 23 -5.76 -14.20 6.01
CA HIS A 23 -6.11 -13.08 5.14
C HIS A 23 -5.43 -11.76 5.53
N ARG A 24 -4.51 -11.76 6.51
CA ARG A 24 -3.92 -10.52 7.02
C ARG A 24 -3.01 -9.82 6.00
N ALA A 25 -2.08 -10.53 5.37
CA ALA A 25 -1.23 -9.93 4.33
C ALA A 25 -2.03 -9.47 3.10
N PRO A 26 -2.99 -10.26 2.56
CA PRO A 26 -3.90 -9.78 1.53
C PRO A 26 -4.70 -8.53 1.95
N ARG A 27 -5.17 -8.48 3.21
CA ARG A 27 -5.89 -7.29 3.72
C ARG A 27 -4.97 -6.08 3.81
N ALA A 28 -3.72 -6.25 4.23
CA ALA A 28 -2.74 -5.18 4.28
C ALA A 28 -2.52 -4.55 2.91
N ILE A 29 -2.41 -5.37 1.85
CA ILE A 29 -2.31 -4.88 0.46
C ILE A 29 -3.56 -4.09 0.07
N ASN A 30 -4.75 -4.61 0.36
CA ASN A 30 -5.99 -3.89 0.07
C ASN A 30 -6.09 -2.56 0.83
N MET A 31 -5.63 -2.49 2.07
CA MET A 31 -5.57 -1.23 2.82
C MET A 31 -4.62 -0.22 2.18
N ILE A 32 -3.48 -0.66 1.63
CA ILE A 32 -2.56 0.24 0.91
C ILE A 32 -3.23 0.77 -0.35
N LYS A 33 -3.95 -0.08 -1.10
CA LYS A 33 -4.72 0.33 -2.28
C LYS A 33 -5.83 1.33 -1.91
N GLU A 34 -6.59 1.07 -0.86
CA GLU A 34 -7.62 1.99 -0.35
C GLU A 34 -7.00 3.33 0.04
N PHE A 35 -5.85 3.31 0.72
CA PHE A 35 -5.12 4.53 1.11
C PHE A 35 -4.66 5.34 -0.10
N ALA A 36 -4.06 4.69 -1.10
CA ALA A 36 -3.61 5.33 -2.34
C ALA A 36 -4.78 5.94 -3.12
N ARG A 37 -5.90 5.21 -3.25
CA ARG A 37 -7.11 5.70 -3.91
C ARG A 37 -7.65 6.96 -3.23
N HIS A 38 -7.69 6.99 -1.90
CA HIS A 38 -8.19 8.13 -1.15
C HIS A 38 -7.29 9.38 -1.26
N HIS A 39 -5.97 9.21 -1.24
CA HIS A 39 -5.03 10.34 -1.21
C HIS A 39 -4.65 10.86 -2.60
N MET A 40 -4.48 9.98 -3.58
CA MET A 40 -4.06 10.35 -4.93
C MET A 40 -5.23 10.51 -5.92
N LYS A 41 -6.44 10.04 -5.54
CA LYS A 41 -7.65 10.07 -6.37
C LYS A 41 -7.47 9.37 -7.72
N THR A 42 -6.76 8.25 -7.71
CA THR A 42 -6.46 7.42 -8.88
C THR A 42 -7.15 6.07 -8.75
N GLU A 43 -7.69 5.53 -9.85
CA GLU A 43 -8.35 4.22 -9.85
C GLU A 43 -7.36 3.07 -10.02
N GLU A 44 -6.37 3.24 -10.91
CA GLU A 44 -5.34 2.24 -11.19
C GLU A 44 -4.12 2.43 -10.30
N ILE A 45 -3.84 1.43 -9.45
CA ILE A 45 -2.75 1.43 -8.48
C ILE A 45 -1.87 0.22 -8.74
N LYS A 46 -0.63 0.47 -9.12
CA LYS A 46 0.45 -0.49 -9.28
C LYS A 46 1.27 -0.51 -8.00
N ILE A 47 1.57 -1.71 -7.52
CA ILE A 47 2.39 -1.89 -6.32
C ILE A 47 3.72 -2.47 -6.79
N GLU A 48 4.81 -1.82 -6.40
CA GLU A 48 6.15 -2.34 -6.63
C GLU A 48 6.36 -3.68 -5.92
N GLU A 49 7.14 -4.55 -6.54
CA GLU A 49 7.42 -5.89 -6.02
C GLU A 49 8.13 -5.84 -4.66
N ASP A 50 9.03 -4.88 -4.46
CA ASP A 50 9.73 -4.68 -3.18
C ASP A 50 8.76 -4.41 -2.02
N LEU A 51 7.73 -3.60 -2.27
CA LEU A 51 6.70 -3.33 -1.26
C LEU A 51 5.91 -4.60 -0.94
N ALA A 52 5.57 -5.39 -1.96
CA ALA A 52 4.89 -6.66 -1.77
C ALA A 52 5.78 -7.63 -0.97
N HIS A 53 7.04 -7.83 -1.36
CA HIS A 53 8.00 -8.67 -0.63
C HIS A 53 8.16 -8.24 0.83
N GLN A 54 8.19 -6.93 1.10
CA GLN A 54 8.24 -6.44 2.47
C GLN A 54 7.00 -6.81 3.28
N ILE A 55 5.80 -6.74 2.69
CA ILE A 55 4.55 -7.13 3.33
C ILE A 55 4.51 -8.64 3.59
N TRP A 56 4.97 -9.43 2.63
CA TRP A 56 4.97 -10.90 2.69
C TRP A 56 6.20 -11.49 3.40
N SER A 57 7.16 -10.68 3.82
CA SER A 57 8.44 -11.12 4.43
C SER A 57 8.29 -12.04 5.65
N LYS A 58 7.20 -11.90 6.41
CA LYS A 58 6.88 -12.70 7.60
C LYS A 58 5.74 -13.70 7.35
N GLY A 59 5.42 -13.96 6.09
CA GLY A 59 4.30 -14.79 5.66
C GLY A 59 2.93 -14.12 5.82
N VAL A 60 1.88 -14.90 5.58
CA VAL A 60 0.51 -14.39 5.47
C VAL A 60 -0.08 -13.87 6.79
N ARG A 61 0.37 -14.42 7.93
CA ARG A 61 -0.22 -14.21 9.26
C ARG A 61 0.27 -12.94 9.96
N SER A 62 1.41 -12.40 9.54
CA SER A 62 2.12 -11.37 10.30
C SER A 62 2.66 -10.23 9.42
N PRO A 63 1.78 -9.51 8.69
CA PRO A 63 2.21 -8.34 7.94
C PRO A 63 2.78 -7.25 8.88
N PRO A 64 3.66 -6.37 8.38
CA PRO A 64 4.16 -5.22 9.13
C PRO A 64 3.02 -4.33 9.66
N ARG A 65 3.12 -3.84 10.90
CA ARG A 65 2.07 -2.97 11.50
C ARG A 65 2.05 -1.55 10.93
N LYS A 66 3.20 -1.10 10.41
CA LYS A 66 3.40 0.21 9.80
C LYS A 66 4.33 0.02 8.60
N ILE A 67 4.04 0.73 7.53
CA ILE A 67 4.90 0.73 6.33
C ILE A 67 5.04 2.17 5.83
N ARG A 68 6.27 2.55 5.48
CA ARG A 68 6.56 3.85 4.86
C ARG A 68 6.58 3.62 3.36
N VAL A 69 5.70 4.28 2.64
CA VAL A 69 5.53 4.13 1.20
C VAL A 69 5.81 5.47 0.54
N ARG A 70 6.62 5.45 -0.50
CA ARG A 70 6.73 6.57 -1.44
C ARG A 70 5.67 6.35 -2.51
N MET A 71 4.84 7.35 -2.73
CA MET A 71 3.85 7.36 -3.80
C MET A 71 4.23 8.47 -4.77
N SER A 72 4.36 8.11 -6.04
CA SER A 72 4.57 9.03 -7.16
C SER A 72 3.33 8.97 -8.05
N LYS A 73 2.80 10.12 -8.43
CA LYS A 73 1.74 10.19 -9.43
C LYS A 73 2.38 10.45 -10.79
N THR A 74 2.43 9.44 -11.65
CA THR A 74 2.90 9.57 -13.03
C THR A 74 1.74 10.04 -13.92
N ASP A 75 2.04 10.85 -14.95
CA ASP A 75 1.04 11.44 -15.87
C ASP A 75 0.17 10.39 -16.60
N GLU A 76 0.61 9.13 -16.67
CA GLU A 76 -0.15 8.00 -17.25
C GLU A 76 -1.27 7.45 -16.33
N GLY A 77 -1.51 8.06 -15.16
CA GLY A 77 -2.61 7.67 -14.28
C GLY A 77 -2.31 6.46 -13.42
N TYR A 78 -1.03 6.11 -13.26
CA TYR A 78 -0.57 5.05 -12.37
C TYR A 78 0.08 5.62 -11.12
N VAL A 79 -0.26 5.04 -9.97
CA VAL A 79 0.42 5.21 -8.67
C VAL A 79 1.00 3.88 -8.26
#